data_AF-A0A9E2Q7U4-F1
#
_entry.id   AF-A0A9E2Q7U4-F1
#
_cell.length_a   1.000
_cell.length_b   1.000
_cell.length_c   1.000
_cell.angle_alpha   90.00
_cell.angle_beta   90.00
_cell.angle_gamma   90.00
#
_symmetry.space_group_name_H-M   'P 1'
#
loop_
_entity.id
_entity.type
_entity.pdbx_description
1 polymer ?
#
loop_
_entity_poly.entity_id
_entity_poly.type
_entity_poly.pdbx_seq_one_letter_code
_entity_poly.pdbx_strand_id
1 'polypeptide(L)'
;MKRKLVALFMAMALIGSAVAPVLLSVGSARVAAAGDPVGKTIEYLKGRQQTDGGFGEPGRDSSNQLTGWVVCAIAAAGEDPSSWRVTGKSPLDYLSSHAGDWTTLGDLERSCLAVCSAGADPRSFGGRNLVAEISAQIKSDGHLGDMINDHCWGLIALSAAGEPIPEGCRNWLVSMQNIDGGFSFAPESASDPDDTGAAMQALKAAGEAPGGNAMERAAFFLRFCQSSDGGFCWQSNSSNVASTAWAVQGLSAAGEDPDSTAWSKSGKTPLDFLRDMQQADGHIRYSDASDSNPAWMTAEAVPALLKKPYPLSSEPEAQNGEVPSDSSDSSDSSQATTTADAPADSSWDSFAEDALFTFPAEPPGEEVAPEVVADREPKRSSDSSGAGSSGSPDDSGNLFAMGAPGVNSGNGNTGGNVPLFLIICGAFITVLGLITLGLSKKRHSRQY
;
A
#
# COMPACT_ATOMS: atom_id res chain seq x y z
N MET A 1 14.26 61.80 67.25
CA MET A 1 13.80 63.16 67.63
C MET A 1 12.98 63.73 66.48
N LYS A 2 11.75 64.20 66.78
CA LYS A 2 10.98 65.30 66.13
C LYS A 2 10.86 65.33 64.59
N ARG A 3 9.74 65.62 63.93
CA ARG A 3 8.28 65.73 64.16
C ARG A 3 7.77 66.42 62.86
N LYS A 4 6.70 65.90 62.23
CA LYS A 4 5.63 66.66 61.52
C LYS A 4 6.03 67.36 60.19
N LEU A 5 5.21 67.60 59.16
CA LEU A 5 3.77 67.44 58.84
C LEU A 5 3.59 67.81 57.34
N VAL A 6 2.69 67.12 56.61
CA VAL A 6 1.58 67.64 55.75
C VAL A 6 1.91 68.63 54.61
N ALA A 7 1.37 68.56 53.39
CA ALA A 7 0.46 67.67 52.65
C ALA A 7 0.42 68.19 51.19
N LEU A 8 -0.15 67.45 50.23
CA LEU A 8 -1.45 67.78 49.63
C LEU A 8 -1.78 66.98 48.34
N PHE A 9 -3.00 66.41 48.34
CA PHE A 9 -3.90 65.92 47.27
C PHE A 9 -3.69 64.58 46.51
N MET A 10 -4.48 63.60 46.99
CA MET A 10 -5.27 62.57 46.29
C MET A 10 -5.61 62.82 44.80
N ALA A 11 -5.54 61.77 43.96
CA ALA A 11 -6.72 61.09 43.39
C ALA A 11 -6.35 59.94 42.42
N MET A 12 -6.92 58.77 42.70
CA MET A 12 -7.28 57.61 41.86
C MET A 12 -6.79 57.53 40.40
N ALA A 13 -6.20 56.39 40.01
CA ALA A 13 -6.90 55.35 39.24
C ALA A 13 -6.00 54.11 39.02
N LEU A 14 -6.42 52.97 39.57
CA LEU A 14 -6.02 51.63 39.17
C LEU A 14 -6.49 51.36 37.74
N ILE A 15 -5.57 51.10 36.81
CA ILE A 15 -5.85 50.30 35.62
C ILE A 15 -4.65 49.37 35.41
N GLY A 16 -4.91 48.07 35.54
CA GLY A 16 -3.93 47.02 35.32
C GLY A 16 -3.57 46.87 33.85
N SER A 17 -2.38 46.33 33.62
CA SER A 17 -2.10 45.57 32.40
C SER A 17 -1.10 44.49 32.76
N ALA A 18 -1.61 43.26 32.83
CA ALA A 18 -0.80 42.06 32.80
C ALA A 18 -0.21 41.96 31.38
N VAL A 19 1.10 42.09 31.27
CA VAL A 19 1.83 41.83 30.03
C VAL A 19 2.04 40.32 29.96
N ALA A 20 1.16 39.63 29.22
CA ALA A 20 1.43 38.28 28.76
C ALA A 20 2.40 38.35 27.57
N PRO A 21 3.47 37.54 27.51
CA PRO A 21 4.30 37.45 26.32
C PRO A 21 3.51 36.74 25.21
N VAL A 22 3.24 37.46 24.13
CA VAL A 22 2.77 36.89 22.86
C VAL A 22 3.92 36.09 22.28
N LEU A 23 3.91 34.78 22.50
CA LEU A 23 4.67 33.83 21.70
C LEU A 23 4.02 33.78 20.33
N LEU A 24 4.63 34.46 19.36
CA LEU A 24 4.35 34.24 17.95
C LEU A 24 4.85 32.84 17.59
N SER A 25 3.97 31.85 17.76
CA SER A 25 4.03 30.61 16.99
C SER A 25 3.94 31.02 15.52
N VAL A 26 5.04 30.93 14.80
CA VAL A 26 5.00 30.83 13.35
C VAL A 26 4.53 29.40 13.05
N GLY A 27 3.25 29.14 13.33
CA GLY A 27 2.59 27.98 12.77
C GLY A 27 2.58 28.19 11.27
N SER A 28 3.38 27.39 10.56
CA SER A 28 3.14 27.17 9.13
C SER A 28 1.74 26.59 9.01
N ALA A 29 0.76 27.48 8.87
CA ALA A 29 -0.55 27.11 8.40
C ALA A 29 -0.33 26.57 6.99
N ARG A 30 -0.19 25.25 6.85
CA ARG A 30 -0.55 24.57 5.61
C ARG A 30 -2.02 24.89 5.40
N VAL A 31 -2.27 25.98 4.70
CA VAL A 31 -3.56 26.18 4.03
C VAL A 31 -3.66 24.99 3.09
N ALA A 32 -4.51 24.04 3.46
CA ALA A 32 -5.00 23.03 2.53
C ALA A 32 -5.69 23.79 1.40
N ALA A 33 -4.93 24.12 0.37
CA ALA A 33 -5.51 24.55 -0.88
C ALA A 33 -6.27 23.35 -1.40
N ALA A 34 -7.60 23.43 -1.36
CA ALA A 34 -8.52 22.55 -2.06
C ALA A 34 -8.35 22.73 -3.58
N GLY A 35 -7.14 22.47 -4.08
CA GLY A 35 -6.89 22.18 -5.47
C GLY A 35 -7.09 20.68 -5.70
N ASP A 36 -7.27 20.30 -6.96
CA ASP A 36 -7.26 18.90 -7.38
C ASP A 36 -5.88 18.28 -7.08
N PRO A 37 -5.73 17.45 -6.02
CA PRO A 37 -4.43 16.90 -5.64
C PRO A 37 -3.89 15.98 -6.74
N VAL A 38 -4.79 15.28 -7.45
CA VAL A 38 -4.42 14.40 -8.56
C VAL A 38 -4.01 15.21 -9.79
N GLY A 39 -4.69 16.33 -10.07
CA GLY A 39 -4.29 17.25 -11.14
C GLY A 39 -2.83 17.70 -11.00
N LYS A 40 -2.39 18.04 -9.78
CA LYS A 40 -0.99 18.43 -9.54
C LYS A 40 0.02 17.28 -9.68
N THR A 41 -0.30 16.08 -9.21
CA THR A 41 0.59 14.92 -9.40
C THR A 41 0.76 14.61 -10.89
N ILE A 42 -0.32 14.71 -11.66
CA ILE A 42 -0.33 14.52 -13.10
C ILE A 42 0.48 15.61 -13.82
N GLU A 43 0.30 16.88 -13.47
CA GLU A 43 1.13 17.98 -14.00
C GLU A 43 2.62 17.79 -13.71
N TYR A 44 2.97 17.36 -12.49
CA TYR A 44 4.34 17.01 -12.13
C TYR A 44 4.89 15.92 -13.06
N LEU A 45 4.19 14.78 -13.16
CA LEU A 45 4.61 13.67 -14.02
C LEU A 45 4.76 14.11 -15.49
N LYS A 46 3.84 14.93 -16.01
CA LYS A 46 3.90 15.46 -17.37
C LYS A 46 5.18 16.27 -17.63
N GLY A 47 5.61 17.06 -16.63
CA GLY A 47 6.88 17.78 -16.65
C GLY A 47 8.13 16.89 -16.56
N ARG A 48 7.98 15.60 -16.27
CA ARG A 48 9.08 14.62 -16.20
C ARG A 48 9.31 13.83 -17.49
N GLN A 49 8.43 13.94 -18.47
CA GLN A 49 8.59 13.22 -19.74
C GLN A 49 9.85 13.69 -20.47
N GLN A 50 10.69 12.74 -20.88
CA GLN A 50 11.94 13.03 -21.59
C GLN A 50 11.74 13.00 -23.11
N THR A 51 12.75 13.45 -23.88
CA THR A 51 12.67 13.57 -25.34
C THR A 51 12.54 12.24 -26.09
N ASP A 52 12.92 11.14 -25.44
CA ASP A 52 12.71 9.78 -25.95
C ASP A 52 11.27 9.28 -25.75
N GLY A 53 10.43 10.05 -25.04
CA GLY A 53 9.05 9.73 -24.68
C GLY A 53 8.90 9.05 -23.32
N GLY A 54 9.99 8.59 -22.71
CA GLY A 54 10.00 7.86 -21.45
C GLY A 54 10.11 8.74 -20.20
N PHE A 55 10.21 8.08 -19.05
CA PHE A 55 10.31 8.72 -17.73
C PHE A 55 11.49 8.17 -16.92
N GLY A 56 12.16 9.09 -16.23
CA GLY A 56 13.28 8.83 -15.33
C GLY A 56 13.15 9.67 -14.07
N GLU A 57 13.77 9.21 -12.98
CA GLU A 57 13.92 10.03 -11.77
C GLU A 57 14.65 11.35 -12.09
N PRO A 58 14.51 12.41 -11.26
CA PRO A 58 15.24 13.65 -11.46
C PRO A 58 16.75 13.42 -11.68
N GLY A 59 17.24 13.86 -12.85
CA GLY A 59 18.65 13.70 -13.24
C GLY A 59 19.05 12.28 -13.69
N ARG A 60 18.09 11.40 -13.98
CA ARG A 60 18.32 10.05 -14.51
C ARG A 60 17.70 9.88 -15.89
N ASP A 61 18.27 8.97 -16.66
CA ASP A 61 17.72 8.56 -17.96
C ASP A 61 16.38 7.84 -17.78
N SER A 62 15.63 7.77 -18.88
CA SER A 62 14.37 7.03 -18.92
C SER A 62 14.58 5.55 -18.61
N SER A 63 13.57 4.92 -18.00
CA SER A 63 13.57 3.48 -17.76
C SER A 63 12.22 2.85 -18.13
N ASN A 64 12.24 1.59 -18.55
CA ASN A 64 11.02 0.82 -18.81
C ASN A 64 10.11 0.74 -17.57
N GLN A 65 10.71 0.66 -16.39
CA GLN A 65 10.00 0.47 -15.13
C GLN A 65 9.18 1.71 -14.77
N LEU A 66 9.83 2.86 -14.64
CA LEU A 66 9.14 4.09 -14.30
C LEU A 66 8.18 4.51 -15.42
N THR A 67 8.55 4.32 -16.69
CA THR A 67 7.65 4.63 -17.81
C THR A 67 6.36 3.81 -17.75
N GLY A 68 6.45 2.51 -17.43
CA GLY A 68 5.27 1.66 -17.26
C GLY A 68 4.34 2.16 -16.15
N TRP A 69 4.89 2.50 -14.98
CA TRP A 69 4.07 3.02 -13.87
C TRP A 69 3.44 4.36 -14.18
N VAL A 70 4.15 5.26 -14.86
CA VAL A 70 3.58 6.54 -15.29
C VAL A 70 2.46 6.33 -16.31
N VAL A 71 2.60 5.37 -17.24
CA VAL A 71 1.49 5.00 -18.15
C VAL A 71 0.26 4.57 -17.38
N CYS A 72 0.41 3.71 -16.37
CA CYS A 72 -0.70 3.31 -15.50
C CYS A 72 -1.30 4.49 -14.73
N ALA A 73 -0.48 5.41 -14.23
CA ALA A 73 -0.94 6.62 -13.54
C ALA A 73 -1.77 7.54 -14.45
N ILE A 74 -1.29 7.78 -15.68
CA ILE A 74 -2.00 8.58 -16.70
C ILE A 74 -3.36 7.95 -17.00
N ALA A 75 -3.38 6.63 -17.26
CA ALA A 75 -4.61 5.89 -17.52
C ALA A 75 -5.58 5.91 -16.34
N ALA A 76 -5.09 5.77 -15.10
CA ALA A 76 -5.91 5.85 -13.90
C ALA A 76 -6.60 7.22 -13.77
N ALA A 77 -5.88 8.31 -14.11
CA ALA A 77 -6.43 9.67 -14.17
C ALA A 77 -7.42 9.91 -15.32
N GLY A 78 -7.63 8.92 -16.21
CA GLY A 78 -8.53 9.04 -17.35
C GLY A 78 -7.93 9.82 -18.52
N GLU A 79 -6.63 10.09 -18.50
CA GLU A 79 -5.90 10.66 -19.63
C GLU A 79 -5.40 9.55 -20.57
N ASP A 80 -5.22 9.88 -21.86
CA ASP A 80 -4.65 8.95 -22.84
C ASP A 80 -3.10 9.04 -22.81
N PRO A 81 -2.38 7.98 -22.41
CA PRO A 81 -0.91 7.99 -22.37
C PRO A 81 -0.28 8.28 -23.74
N SER A 82 -0.93 7.90 -24.85
CA SER A 82 -0.41 8.14 -26.20
C SER A 82 -0.49 9.61 -26.64
N SER A 83 -1.28 10.43 -25.92
CA SER A 83 -1.43 11.87 -26.16
C SER A 83 -0.29 12.70 -25.57
N TRP A 84 0.42 12.16 -24.56
CA TRP A 84 1.55 12.84 -23.93
C TRP A 84 2.78 12.70 -24.82
N ARG A 85 3.29 13.83 -25.32
CA ARG A 85 4.39 13.82 -26.30
C ARG A 85 5.42 14.88 -26.01
N VAL A 86 6.69 14.46 -26.00
CA VAL A 86 7.86 15.35 -26.09
C VAL A 86 8.61 14.99 -27.37
N THR A 87 8.94 16.00 -28.18
CA THR A 87 9.59 15.80 -29.50
C THR A 87 8.90 14.77 -30.40
N GLY A 88 7.58 14.67 -30.29
CA GLY A 88 6.74 13.73 -31.05
C GLY A 88 6.68 12.31 -30.52
N LYS A 89 7.46 11.96 -29.48
CA LYS A 89 7.52 10.63 -28.87
C LYS A 89 6.61 10.54 -27.65
N SER A 90 5.80 9.49 -27.60
CA SER A 90 4.94 9.16 -26.47
C SER A 90 5.58 8.11 -25.54
N PRO A 91 5.03 7.89 -24.34
CA PRO A 91 5.46 6.81 -23.45
C PRO A 91 5.32 5.42 -24.10
N LEU A 92 4.30 5.22 -24.94
CA LEU A 92 4.15 3.97 -25.68
C LEU A 92 5.20 3.82 -26.79
N ASP A 93 5.62 4.91 -27.43
CA ASP A 93 6.73 4.86 -28.39
C ASP A 93 8.02 4.44 -27.69
N TYR A 94 8.27 4.96 -26.49
CA TYR A 94 9.41 4.56 -25.65
C TYR A 94 9.33 3.06 -25.31
N LEU A 95 8.24 2.60 -24.69
CA LEU A 95 8.06 1.21 -24.28
C LEU A 95 8.17 0.24 -25.45
N SER A 96 7.58 0.58 -26.61
CA SER A 96 7.63 -0.25 -27.81
C SER A 96 9.07 -0.40 -28.34
N SER A 97 9.85 0.68 -28.34
CA SER A 97 11.25 0.65 -28.79
C SER A 97 12.21 -0.08 -27.84
N HIS A 98 11.84 -0.21 -26.56
CA HIS A 98 12.62 -0.90 -25.52
C HIS A 98 12.00 -2.24 -25.10
N ALA A 99 11.06 -2.78 -25.90
CA ALA A 99 10.41 -4.06 -25.62
C ALA A 99 11.40 -5.25 -25.62
N GLY A 100 12.56 -5.09 -26.25
CA GLY A 100 13.64 -6.09 -26.22
C GLY A 100 14.32 -6.25 -24.86
N ASP A 101 14.17 -5.27 -23.97
CA ASP A 101 14.83 -5.27 -22.66
C ASP A 101 14.01 -5.99 -21.58
N TRP A 102 12.76 -6.37 -21.87
CA TRP A 102 11.91 -7.10 -20.93
C TRP A 102 12.33 -8.57 -20.87
N THR A 103 13.21 -8.88 -19.93
CA THR A 103 13.86 -10.20 -19.84
C THR A 103 13.38 -11.02 -18.64
N THR A 104 12.82 -10.35 -17.64
CA THR A 104 12.25 -11.00 -16.46
C THR A 104 10.73 -11.13 -16.57
N LEU A 105 10.14 -12.03 -15.80
CA LEU A 105 8.70 -12.17 -15.70
C LEU A 105 8.03 -10.87 -15.20
N GLY A 106 8.57 -10.26 -14.15
CA GLY A 106 8.09 -8.96 -13.67
C GLY A 106 8.19 -7.82 -14.70
N ASP A 107 9.15 -7.86 -15.63
CA ASP A 107 9.16 -6.92 -16.76
C ASP A 107 7.99 -7.14 -17.70
N LEU A 108 7.70 -8.40 -18.04
CA LEU A 108 6.59 -8.75 -18.92
C LEU A 108 5.24 -8.35 -18.31
N GLU A 109 5.04 -8.65 -17.03
CA GLU A 109 3.78 -8.41 -16.32
C GLU A 109 3.47 -6.92 -16.20
N ARG A 110 4.43 -6.13 -15.70
CA ARG A 110 4.32 -4.67 -15.61
C ARG A 110 4.09 -4.05 -16.98
N SER A 111 4.82 -4.51 -18.00
CA SER A 111 4.69 -3.94 -19.35
C SER A 111 3.36 -4.31 -19.99
N CYS A 112 2.87 -5.54 -19.78
CA CYS A 112 1.54 -5.97 -20.21
C CYS A 112 0.45 -5.10 -19.56
N LEU A 113 0.51 -4.91 -18.23
CA LEU A 113 -0.42 -4.02 -17.51
C LEU A 113 -0.38 -2.59 -18.06
N ALA A 114 0.80 -2.01 -18.29
CA ALA A 114 0.93 -0.66 -18.83
C ALA A 114 0.36 -0.55 -20.26
N VAL A 115 0.66 -1.52 -21.12
CA VAL A 115 0.14 -1.57 -22.49
C VAL A 115 -1.39 -1.67 -22.51
N CYS A 116 -1.96 -2.55 -21.69
CA CYS A 116 -3.41 -2.68 -21.52
C CYS A 116 -4.03 -1.39 -20.98
N SER A 117 -3.41 -0.77 -19.97
CA SER A 117 -3.89 0.48 -19.35
C SER A 117 -3.94 1.62 -20.36
N ALA A 118 -3.04 1.64 -21.34
CA ALA A 118 -3.04 2.62 -22.41
C ALA A 118 -3.99 2.26 -23.58
N GLY A 119 -4.76 1.18 -23.48
CA GLY A 119 -5.65 0.70 -24.54
C GLY A 119 -4.94 0.10 -25.75
N ALA A 120 -3.65 -0.22 -25.65
CA ALA A 120 -2.88 -0.88 -26.71
C ALA A 120 -2.96 -2.41 -26.59
N ASP A 121 -2.69 -3.13 -27.68
CA ASP A 121 -2.77 -4.59 -27.71
C ASP A 121 -1.47 -5.26 -27.20
N PRO A 122 -1.48 -5.94 -26.04
CA PRO A 122 -0.30 -6.61 -25.50
C PRO A 122 0.12 -7.87 -26.28
N ARG A 123 -0.69 -8.34 -27.24
CA ARG A 123 -0.41 -9.55 -28.03
C ARG A 123 0.52 -9.30 -29.21
N SER A 124 0.78 -8.04 -29.54
CA SER A 124 1.65 -7.63 -30.65
C SER A 124 2.51 -6.40 -30.36
N PHE A 125 2.61 -5.98 -29.09
CA PHE A 125 3.31 -4.76 -28.70
C PHE A 125 4.83 -4.90 -28.78
N GLY A 126 5.52 -3.94 -29.39
CA GLY A 126 6.97 -3.98 -29.56
C GLY A 126 7.49 -5.22 -30.30
N GLY A 127 6.64 -5.86 -31.11
CA GLY A 127 6.95 -7.12 -31.80
C GLY A 127 6.87 -8.37 -30.91
N ARG A 128 6.29 -8.27 -29.71
CA ARG A 128 6.16 -9.35 -28.73
C ARG A 128 4.71 -9.67 -28.41
N ASN A 129 4.48 -10.87 -27.91
CA ASN A 129 3.18 -11.31 -27.40
C ASN A 129 3.29 -11.53 -25.89
N LEU A 130 3.15 -10.45 -25.12
CA LEU A 130 3.33 -10.47 -23.66
C LEU A 130 2.36 -11.41 -22.97
N VAL A 131 1.13 -11.48 -23.47
CA VAL A 131 0.08 -12.38 -22.95
C VAL A 131 0.51 -13.84 -23.06
N ALA A 132 1.00 -14.25 -24.23
CA ALA A 132 1.46 -15.62 -24.43
C ALA A 132 2.70 -15.94 -23.59
N GLU A 133 3.62 -14.99 -23.44
CA GLU A 133 4.84 -15.16 -22.65
C GLU A 133 4.54 -15.30 -21.15
N ILE A 134 3.61 -14.51 -20.60
CA ILE A 134 3.15 -14.62 -19.21
C ILE A 134 2.35 -15.91 -19.01
N SER A 135 1.41 -16.22 -19.90
CA SER A 135 0.56 -17.43 -19.78
C SER A 135 1.39 -18.72 -19.81
N ALA A 136 2.52 -18.73 -20.53
CA ALA A 136 3.43 -19.86 -20.57
C ALA A 136 4.12 -20.15 -19.22
N GLN A 137 4.08 -19.21 -18.27
CA GLN A 137 4.62 -19.40 -16.92
C GLN A 137 3.63 -20.05 -15.95
N ILE A 138 2.37 -20.27 -16.36
CA ILE A 138 1.37 -20.96 -15.55
C ILE A 138 1.73 -22.45 -15.49
N LYS A 139 2.00 -22.94 -14.28
CA LYS A 139 2.33 -24.34 -14.00
C LYS A 139 1.06 -25.16 -13.78
N SER A 140 1.20 -26.49 -13.78
CA SER A 140 0.07 -27.43 -13.74
C SER A 140 -0.78 -27.39 -12.47
N ASP A 141 -0.22 -26.90 -11.38
CA ASP A 141 -0.89 -26.69 -10.09
C ASP A 141 -1.49 -25.27 -9.96
N GLY A 142 -1.39 -24.46 -11.01
CA GLY A 142 -2.02 -23.14 -11.12
C GLY A 142 -1.12 -21.97 -10.74
N HIS A 143 0.07 -22.19 -10.16
CA HIS A 143 0.95 -21.05 -9.87
C HIS A 143 1.67 -20.53 -11.11
N LEU A 144 1.87 -19.21 -11.15
CA LEU A 144 2.56 -18.49 -12.20
C LEU A 144 3.85 -17.95 -11.58
N GLY A 145 4.99 -18.19 -12.23
CA GLY A 145 6.29 -17.77 -11.72
C GLY A 145 6.77 -18.59 -10.52
N ASP A 146 7.75 -18.09 -9.79
CA ASP A 146 8.35 -18.76 -8.62
C ASP A 146 8.00 -18.04 -7.30
N MET A 147 7.64 -16.76 -7.36
CA MET A 147 7.25 -15.95 -6.21
C MET A 147 5.73 -15.77 -6.12
N ILE A 148 5.22 -15.45 -4.94
CA ILE A 148 3.82 -15.02 -4.77
C ILE A 148 3.62 -13.70 -5.51
N ASN A 149 4.62 -12.82 -5.48
CA ASN A 149 4.59 -11.54 -6.18
C ASN A 149 4.47 -11.72 -7.71
N ASP A 150 5.27 -12.61 -8.32
CA ASP A 150 5.16 -12.97 -9.74
C ASP A 150 3.72 -13.42 -10.04
N HIS A 151 3.18 -14.33 -9.22
CA HIS A 151 1.82 -14.83 -9.38
C HIS A 151 0.80 -13.68 -9.39
N CYS A 152 0.86 -12.78 -8.41
CA CYS A 152 -0.05 -11.66 -8.30
C CYS A 152 -0.02 -10.76 -9.55
N TRP A 153 1.17 -10.36 -10.00
CA TRP A 153 1.31 -9.48 -11.16
C TRP A 153 0.94 -10.15 -12.47
N GLY A 154 1.24 -11.44 -12.62
CA GLY A 154 0.79 -12.25 -13.74
C GLY A 154 -0.73 -12.29 -13.85
N LEU A 155 -1.44 -12.51 -12.74
CA LEU A 155 -2.91 -12.52 -12.75
C LEU A 155 -3.50 -11.14 -13.08
N ILE A 156 -2.94 -10.08 -12.50
CA ILE A 156 -3.35 -8.70 -12.80
C ILE A 156 -3.14 -8.39 -14.29
N ALA A 157 -1.98 -8.73 -14.84
CA ALA A 157 -1.63 -8.49 -16.24
C ALA A 157 -2.52 -9.28 -17.21
N LEU A 158 -2.75 -10.56 -16.96
CA LEU A 158 -3.62 -11.41 -17.78
C LEU A 158 -5.07 -10.92 -17.73
N SER A 159 -5.56 -10.55 -16.54
CA SER A 159 -6.89 -9.98 -16.37
C SER A 159 -7.04 -8.64 -17.11
N ALA A 160 -6.02 -7.76 -17.03
CA ALA A 160 -5.98 -6.50 -17.80
C ALA A 160 -6.05 -6.75 -19.31
N ALA A 161 -5.45 -7.84 -19.80
CA ALA A 161 -5.49 -8.23 -21.20
C ALA A 161 -6.81 -8.90 -21.63
N GLY A 162 -7.75 -9.08 -20.70
CA GLY A 162 -9.02 -9.76 -20.93
C GLY A 162 -8.91 -11.29 -21.03
N GLU A 163 -7.81 -11.89 -20.55
CA GLU A 163 -7.65 -13.33 -20.54
C GLU A 163 -8.42 -13.96 -19.36
N PRO A 164 -9.08 -15.12 -19.58
CA PRO A 164 -9.70 -15.85 -18.50
C PRO A 164 -8.64 -16.41 -17.55
N ILE A 165 -8.77 -16.11 -16.27
CA ILE A 165 -7.88 -16.66 -15.24
C ILE A 165 -8.35 -18.07 -14.85
N PRO A 166 -7.52 -19.11 -14.97
CA PRO A 166 -7.87 -20.46 -14.53
C PRO A 166 -8.17 -20.50 -13.02
N GLU A 167 -9.19 -21.28 -12.62
CA GLU A 167 -9.59 -21.39 -11.20
C GLU A 167 -8.43 -21.84 -10.29
N GLY A 168 -7.53 -22.70 -10.81
CA GLY A 168 -6.34 -23.15 -10.09
C GLY A 168 -5.43 -22.02 -9.64
N CYS A 169 -5.35 -20.92 -10.40
CA CYS A 169 -4.55 -19.75 -10.04
C CYS A 169 -5.09 -19.07 -8.77
N ARG A 170 -6.39 -18.78 -8.74
CA ARG A 170 -7.07 -18.23 -7.56
C ARG A 170 -6.87 -19.13 -6.34
N ASN A 171 -7.11 -20.43 -6.51
CA ASN A 171 -7.01 -21.40 -5.41
C ASN A 171 -5.59 -21.48 -4.86
N TRP A 172 -4.57 -21.41 -5.72
CA TRP A 172 -3.18 -21.35 -5.30
C TRP A 172 -2.91 -20.09 -4.48
N LEU A 173 -3.30 -18.91 -4.96
CA LEU A 173 -3.07 -17.66 -4.23
C LEU A 173 -3.75 -17.67 -2.86
N VAL A 174 -5.01 -18.11 -2.77
CA VAL A 174 -5.70 -18.27 -1.48
C VAL A 174 -4.94 -19.21 -0.54
N SER A 175 -4.33 -20.28 -1.06
CA SER A 175 -3.54 -21.21 -0.24
C SER A 175 -2.23 -20.62 0.28
N MET A 176 -1.74 -19.54 -0.34
CA MET A 176 -0.54 -18.81 0.09
C MET A 176 -0.83 -17.76 1.17
N GLN A 177 -2.09 -17.53 1.53
CA GLN A 177 -2.43 -16.58 2.59
C GLN A 177 -1.92 -17.08 3.95
N ASN A 178 -1.17 -16.22 4.63
CA ASN A 178 -0.62 -16.55 5.94
C ASN A 178 -1.71 -16.63 7.02
N ILE A 179 -1.35 -17.22 8.16
CA ILE A 179 -2.27 -17.42 9.28
C ILE A 179 -2.83 -16.09 9.82
N ASP A 180 -2.03 -15.02 9.76
CA ASP A 180 -2.40 -13.65 10.15
C ASP A 180 -3.33 -12.96 9.15
N GLY A 181 -3.59 -13.58 8.00
CA GLY A 181 -4.45 -13.08 6.93
C GLY A 181 -3.73 -12.28 5.84
N GLY A 182 -2.46 -11.94 6.03
CA GLY A 182 -1.67 -11.22 5.04
C GLY A 182 -1.06 -12.14 3.98
N PHE A 183 -0.36 -11.49 3.04
CA PHE A 183 0.47 -12.13 2.02
C PHE A 183 1.87 -11.55 2.08
N SER A 184 2.82 -12.26 1.48
CA SER A 184 4.23 -11.91 1.45
C SER A 184 4.78 -12.06 0.04
N PHE A 185 5.96 -11.50 -0.22
CA PHE A 185 6.62 -11.57 -1.52
C PHE A 185 6.84 -13.01 -2.02
N ALA A 186 7.25 -13.92 -1.13
CA ALA A 186 7.66 -15.28 -1.43
C ALA A 186 7.00 -16.29 -0.48
N PRO A 187 6.85 -17.56 -0.90
CA PRO A 187 6.38 -18.62 0.00
C PRO A 187 7.12 -18.65 1.34
N GLU A 188 6.40 -18.98 2.42
CA GLU A 188 6.93 -19.13 3.78
C GLU A 188 7.59 -17.86 4.36
N SER A 189 7.29 -16.69 3.80
CA SER A 189 7.76 -15.40 4.29
C SER A 189 6.71 -14.68 5.14
N ALA A 190 7.16 -13.71 5.93
CA ALA A 190 6.26 -12.92 6.77
C ALA A 190 5.43 -11.94 5.93
N SER A 191 4.16 -11.79 6.29
CA SER A 191 3.22 -10.90 5.58
C SER A 191 3.64 -9.44 5.65
N ASP A 192 3.33 -8.65 4.63
CA ASP A 192 3.55 -7.20 4.63
C ASP A 192 2.43 -6.45 3.88
N PRO A 193 2.27 -5.13 4.08
CA PRO A 193 1.18 -4.37 3.47
C PRO A 193 1.24 -4.27 1.94
N ASP A 194 2.44 -4.24 1.37
CA ASP A 194 2.69 -4.09 -0.06
C ASP A 194 2.19 -5.32 -0.82
N ASP A 195 2.69 -6.50 -0.43
CA ASP A 195 2.32 -7.78 -1.05
C ASP A 195 0.88 -8.18 -0.69
N THR A 196 0.38 -7.82 0.49
CA THR A 196 -1.04 -8.00 0.83
C THR A 196 -1.93 -7.17 -0.09
N GLY A 197 -1.59 -5.90 -0.33
CA GLY A 197 -2.33 -5.03 -1.25
C GLY A 197 -2.31 -5.54 -2.70
N ALA A 198 -1.17 -6.05 -3.17
CA ALA A 198 -1.04 -6.66 -4.48
C ALA A 198 -1.85 -7.97 -4.60
N ALA A 199 -1.81 -8.83 -3.58
CA ALA A 199 -2.57 -10.08 -3.55
C ALA A 199 -4.09 -9.85 -3.55
N MET A 200 -4.59 -8.84 -2.84
CA MET A 200 -6.01 -8.46 -2.89
C MET A 200 -6.45 -8.06 -4.30
N GLN A 201 -5.64 -7.28 -5.02
CA GLN A 201 -5.90 -6.92 -6.42
C GLN A 201 -5.89 -8.15 -7.33
N ALA A 202 -4.90 -9.05 -7.16
CA ALA A 202 -4.81 -10.29 -7.94
C ALA A 202 -5.97 -11.26 -7.66
N LEU A 203 -6.41 -11.39 -6.40
CA LEU A 203 -7.58 -12.19 -6.04
C LEU A 203 -8.83 -11.65 -6.73
N LYS A 204 -9.01 -10.33 -6.74
CA LYS A 204 -10.14 -9.68 -7.43
C LYS A 204 -10.08 -9.96 -8.93
N ALA A 205 -8.90 -9.82 -9.54
CA ALA A 205 -8.65 -10.14 -10.95
C ALA A 205 -8.94 -11.62 -11.28
N ALA A 206 -8.71 -12.52 -10.33
CA ALA A 206 -8.98 -13.96 -10.42
C ALA A 206 -10.44 -14.34 -10.09
N GLY A 207 -11.32 -13.36 -9.87
CA GLY A 207 -12.74 -13.56 -9.62
C GLY A 207 -13.12 -13.85 -8.18
N GLU A 208 -12.23 -13.62 -7.21
CA GLU A 208 -12.61 -13.62 -5.79
C GLU A 208 -13.59 -12.46 -5.51
N ALA A 209 -14.61 -12.74 -4.70
CA ALA A 209 -15.59 -11.73 -4.33
C ALA A 209 -14.92 -10.66 -3.42
N PRO A 210 -15.27 -9.36 -3.54
CA PRO A 210 -14.72 -8.31 -2.68
C PRO A 210 -14.85 -8.58 -1.18
N GLY A 211 -15.97 -9.17 -0.74
CA GLY A 211 -16.20 -9.65 0.64
C GLY A 211 -15.94 -11.13 0.85
N GLY A 212 -15.09 -11.75 0.02
CA GLY A 212 -14.68 -13.15 0.18
C GLY A 212 -13.78 -13.32 1.40
N ASN A 213 -13.71 -14.55 1.93
CA ASN A 213 -12.96 -14.81 3.17
C ASN A 213 -11.48 -14.39 3.09
N ALA A 214 -10.84 -14.61 1.93
CA ALA A 214 -9.46 -14.20 1.70
C ALA A 214 -9.32 -12.67 1.75
N MET A 215 -10.25 -11.93 1.15
CA MET A 215 -10.27 -10.47 1.16
C MET A 215 -10.47 -9.89 2.57
N GLU A 216 -11.44 -10.43 3.32
CA GLU A 216 -11.73 -9.99 4.70
C GLU A 216 -10.53 -10.21 5.63
N ARG A 217 -9.85 -11.36 5.51
CA ARG A 217 -8.64 -11.68 6.26
C ARG A 217 -7.48 -10.75 5.90
N ALA A 218 -7.31 -10.43 4.63
CA ALA A 218 -6.29 -9.49 4.16
C ALA A 218 -6.57 -8.05 4.67
N ALA A 219 -7.82 -7.60 4.61
CA ALA A 219 -8.22 -6.32 5.19
C ALA A 219 -7.97 -6.28 6.70
N PHE A 220 -8.23 -7.36 7.43
CA PHE A 220 -7.90 -7.47 8.85
C PHE A 220 -6.40 -7.35 9.11
N PHE A 221 -5.56 -8.00 8.31
CA PHE A 221 -4.10 -7.84 8.41
C PHE A 221 -3.67 -6.38 8.15
N LEU A 222 -4.22 -5.72 7.12
CA LEU A 222 -3.93 -4.32 6.84
C LEU A 222 -4.34 -3.40 7.99
N ARG A 223 -5.47 -3.67 8.67
CA ARG A 223 -5.87 -2.94 9.89
C ARG A 223 -4.81 -2.96 10.97
N PHE A 224 -4.17 -4.11 11.16
CA PHE A 224 -3.10 -4.25 12.13
C PHE A 224 -1.85 -3.43 11.75
N CYS A 225 -1.54 -3.33 10.46
CA CYS A 225 -0.38 -2.61 9.94
C CYS A 225 -0.56 -1.09 9.84
N GLN A 226 -1.79 -0.59 9.95
CA GLN A 226 -2.06 0.83 9.84
C GLN A 226 -1.47 1.61 11.03
N SER A 227 -0.74 2.69 10.76
CA SER A 227 -0.13 3.59 11.74
C SER A 227 -1.04 4.74 12.15
N SER A 228 -0.69 5.45 13.23
CA SER A 228 -1.49 6.57 13.76
C SER A 228 -1.57 7.79 12.84
N ASP A 229 -0.69 7.88 11.85
CA ASP A 229 -0.72 8.91 10.80
C ASP A 229 -1.64 8.54 9.62
N GLY A 230 -2.29 7.38 9.69
CA GLY A 230 -3.19 6.86 8.65
C GLY A 230 -2.49 5.97 7.62
N GLY A 231 -1.16 6.06 7.48
CA GLY A 231 -0.39 5.28 6.53
C GLY A 231 -0.08 3.86 7.00
N PHE A 232 0.65 3.10 6.17
CA PHE A 232 1.03 1.72 6.43
C PHE A 232 2.54 1.54 6.46
N CYS A 233 3.01 0.64 7.32
CA CYS A 233 4.41 0.20 7.37
C CYS A 233 4.53 -1.26 7.80
N TRP A 234 5.59 -1.91 7.35
CA TRP A 234 5.99 -3.23 7.82
C TRP A 234 7.16 -3.13 8.80
N GLN A 235 6.97 -3.60 10.05
CA GLN A 235 8.00 -3.71 11.11
C GLN A 235 8.76 -2.42 11.48
N SER A 236 8.46 -1.28 10.87
CA SER A 236 8.98 0.03 11.20
C SER A 236 7.95 0.83 12.01
N ASN A 237 8.39 1.94 12.61
CA ASN A 237 7.49 2.93 13.21
C ASN A 237 7.18 4.07 12.24
N SER A 238 7.39 3.89 10.93
CA SER A 238 7.27 4.98 9.95
C SER A 238 6.58 4.52 8.68
N SER A 239 5.38 5.05 8.48
CA SER A 239 4.60 4.89 7.27
C SER A 239 5.34 5.40 6.04
N ASN A 240 5.08 4.78 4.89
CA ASN A 240 5.61 5.22 3.60
C ASN A 240 4.53 5.13 2.51
N VAL A 241 4.78 5.85 1.41
CA VAL A 241 3.84 5.97 0.30
C VAL A 241 3.68 4.69 -0.50
N ALA A 242 4.75 3.93 -0.74
CA ALA A 242 4.68 2.68 -1.49
C ALA A 242 3.70 1.70 -0.82
N SER A 243 3.96 1.36 0.46
CA SER A 243 3.10 0.47 1.24
C SER A 243 1.68 0.99 1.35
N THR A 244 1.52 2.30 1.56
CA THR A 244 0.18 2.90 1.70
C THR A 244 -0.60 2.88 0.39
N ALA A 245 0.04 3.17 -0.75
CA ALA A 245 -0.61 3.16 -2.05
C ALA A 245 -1.07 1.75 -2.44
N TRP A 246 -0.26 0.72 -2.16
CA TRP A 246 -0.63 -0.67 -2.42
C TRP A 246 -1.77 -1.15 -1.50
N ALA A 247 -1.69 -0.83 -0.21
CA ALA A 247 -2.76 -1.14 0.73
C ALA A 247 -4.09 -0.46 0.32
N VAL A 248 -4.07 0.83 -0.04
CA VAL A 248 -5.26 1.57 -0.50
C VAL A 248 -5.91 0.92 -1.72
N GLN A 249 -5.10 0.52 -2.70
CA GLN A 249 -5.60 -0.17 -3.89
C GLN A 249 -6.18 -1.55 -3.52
N GLY A 250 -5.48 -2.35 -2.71
CA GLY A 250 -5.98 -3.64 -2.22
C GLY A 250 -7.32 -3.52 -1.48
N LEU A 251 -7.45 -2.54 -0.59
CA LEU A 251 -8.70 -2.24 0.11
C LEU A 251 -9.82 -1.88 -0.85
N SER A 252 -9.53 -1.01 -1.83
CA SER A 252 -10.50 -0.65 -2.86
C SER A 252 -10.95 -1.88 -3.68
N ALA A 253 -10.05 -2.83 -3.96
CA ALA A 253 -10.38 -4.09 -4.64
C ALA A 253 -11.29 -5.01 -3.81
N ALA A 254 -11.16 -4.96 -2.48
CA ALA A 254 -12.07 -5.63 -1.54
C ALA A 254 -13.39 -4.86 -1.31
N GLY A 255 -13.60 -3.73 -1.99
CA GLY A 255 -14.81 -2.92 -1.83
C GLY A 255 -14.87 -2.12 -0.54
N GLU A 256 -13.76 -2.04 0.19
CA GLU A 256 -13.59 -1.14 1.32
C GLU A 256 -13.43 0.31 0.83
N ASP A 257 -13.82 1.29 1.65
CA ASP A 257 -13.52 2.70 1.39
C ASP A 257 -12.34 3.17 2.26
N PRO A 258 -11.12 3.27 1.70
CA PRO A 258 -9.92 3.66 2.44
C PRO A 258 -9.90 5.14 2.84
N ASP A 259 -10.89 5.95 2.45
CA ASP A 259 -11.05 7.34 2.93
C ASP A 259 -12.16 7.47 4.00
N SER A 260 -12.77 6.36 4.40
CA SER A 260 -13.86 6.36 5.37
C SER A 260 -13.36 6.41 6.82
N THR A 261 -14.25 6.79 7.73
CA THR A 261 -14.00 6.74 9.18
C THR A 261 -13.70 5.33 9.69
N ALA A 262 -14.17 4.30 8.99
CA ALA A 262 -13.77 2.94 9.29
C ALA A 262 -12.25 2.87 9.23
N TRP A 263 -11.63 3.34 8.14
CA TRP A 263 -10.16 3.37 7.90
C TRP A 263 -9.41 4.54 8.55
N SER A 264 -10.00 5.21 9.54
CA SER A 264 -9.32 6.27 10.29
C SER A 264 -8.60 5.73 11.53
N LYS A 265 -7.32 6.08 11.69
CA LYS A 265 -6.56 5.90 12.94
C LYS A 265 -6.11 7.28 13.44
N SER A 266 -6.41 7.60 14.69
CA SER A 266 -6.15 8.92 15.30
C SER A 266 -6.67 10.12 14.47
N GLY A 267 -7.78 9.92 13.73
CA GLY A 267 -8.40 10.94 12.89
C GLY A 267 -7.76 11.14 11.52
N LYS A 268 -6.91 10.21 11.08
CA LYS A 268 -6.25 10.22 9.77
C LYS A 268 -6.56 8.95 8.98
N THR A 269 -6.92 9.11 7.72
CA THR A 269 -7.14 8.00 6.78
C THR A 269 -5.86 7.69 5.98
N PRO A 270 -5.78 6.52 5.32
CA PRO A 270 -4.76 6.22 4.32
C PRO A 270 -4.63 7.28 3.23
N LEU A 271 -5.75 7.82 2.76
CA LEU A 271 -5.71 8.88 1.73
C LEU A 271 -5.23 10.21 2.30
N ASP A 272 -5.53 10.52 3.57
CA ASP A 272 -4.94 11.69 4.24
C ASP A 272 -3.42 11.60 4.31
N PHE A 273 -2.87 10.41 4.64
CA PHE A 273 -1.43 10.20 4.62
C PHE A 273 -0.82 10.49 3.24
N LEU A 274 -1.39 9.92 2.16
CA LEU A 274 -0.90 10.17 0.80
C LEU A 274 -0.98 11.65 0.42
N ARG A 275 -2.07 12.34 0.78
CA ARG A 275 -2.23 13.80 0.54
C ARG A 275 -1.23 14.62 1.34
N ASP A 276 -0.91 14.23 2.57
CA ASP A 276 0.06 14.93 3.42
C ASP A 276 1.50 14.85 2.85
N MET A 277 1.81 13.79 2.09
CA MET A 277 3.10 13.61 1.41
C MET A 277 3.26 14.46 0.14
N GLN A 278 2.18 15.00 -0.42
CA GLN A 278 2.24 15.85 -1.60
C GLN A 278 2.97 17.17 -1.34
N GLN A 279 3.89 17.53 -2.24
CA GLN A 279 4.61 18.79 -2.23
C GLN A 279 3.96 19.86 -3.13
N ALA A 280 4.46 21.08 -3.04
CA ALA A 280 3.87 22.25 -3.69
C ALA A 280 3.84 22.15 -5.23
N ASP A 281 4.84 21.51 -5.82
CA ASP A 281 4.98 21.23 -7.26
C ASP A 281 4.21 19.98 -7.71
N GLY A 282 3.55 19.28 -6.78
CA GLY A 282 2.68 18.14 -7.06
C GLY A 282 3.30 16.77 -6.84
N HIS A 283 4.63 16.64 -6.68
CA HIS A 283 5.22 15.33 -6.43
C HIS A 283 4.86 14.79 -5.05
N ILE A 284 4.87 13.47 -4.93
CA ILE A 284 4.63 12.76 -3.68
C ILE A 284 5.97 12.28 -3.12
N ARG A 285 6.27 12.63 -1.86
CA ARG A 285 7.45 12.16 -1.15
C ARG A 285 7.30 10.68 -0.76
N TYR A 286 8.41 9.97 -0.59
CA TYR A 286 8.38 8.58 -0.08
C TYR A 286 7.80 8.50 1.35
N SER A 287 8.21 9.40 2.23
CA SER A 287 7.73 9.50 3.61
C SER A 287 8.04 10.88 4.20
N ASP A 288 7.61 11.13 5.45
CA ASP A 288 7.96 12.36 6.16
C ASP A 288 9.46 12.62 6.27
N ALA A 289 10.27 11.55 6.32
CA ALA A 289 11.72 11.62 6.47
C ALA A 289 12.50 11.52 5.15
N SER A 290 11.85 11.14 4.05
CA SER A 290 12.54 10.79 2.80
C SER A 290 11.79 11.26 1.57
N ASP A 291 12.53 11.81 0.61
CA ASP A 291 12.04 12.22 -0.70
C ASP A 291 12.66 11.37 -1.83
N SER A 292 12.96 10.11 -1.54
CA SER A 292 13.52 9.19 -2.52
C SER A 292 12.49 8.83 -3.59
N ASN A 293 12.97 8.73 -4.84
CA ASN A 293 12.19 8.32 -6.01
C ASN A 293 10.87 9.10 -6.20
N PRO A 294 10.91 10.45 -6.23
CA PRO A 294 9.68 11.26 -6.26
C PRO A 294 8.85 11.03 -7.52
N ALA A 295 9.45 10.68 -8.67
CA ALA A 295 8.68 10.36 -9.86
C ALA A 295 7.94 9.02 -9.70
N TRP A 296 8.62 8.01 -9.18
CA TRP A 296 8.03 6.71 -8.89
C TRP A 296 6.90 6.79 -7.86
N MET A 297 7.15 7.44 -6.72
CA MET A 297 6.16 7.58 -5.65
C MET A 297 4.92 8.34 -6.14
N THR A 298 5.11 9.34 -7.00
CA THR A 298 3.99 10.05 -7.60
C THR A 298 3.18 9.16 -8.54
N ALA A 299 3.85 8.34 -9.37
CA ALA A 299 3.16 7.43 -10.27
C ALA A 299 2.36 6.35 -9.52
N GLU A 300 2.92 5.75 -8.47
CA GLU A 300 2.23 4.74 -7.65
C GLU A 300 1.08 5.32 -6.83
N ALA A 301 1.21 6.56 -6.33
CA ALA A 301 0.19 7.18 -5.51
C ALA A 301 -1.06 7.60 -6.30
N VAL A 302 -0.96 7.87 -7.61
CA VAL A 302 -2.09 8.37 -8.43
C VAL A 302 -3.29 7.39 -8.44
N PRO A 303 -3.14 6.10 -8.79
CA PRO A 303 -4.25 5.15 -8.71
C PRO A 303 -4.85 5.03 -7.31
N ALA A 304 -4.01 5.07 -6.27
CA ALA A 304 -4.45 5.00 -4.88
C ALA A 304 -5.27 6.23 -4.45
N LEU A 305 -4.81 7.44 -4.79
CA LEU A 305 -5.55 8.70 -4.55
C LEU A 305 -6.91 8.71 -5.25
N LEU A 306 -7.01 8.01 -6.39
CA LEU A 306 -8.24 7.83 -7.15
C LEU A 306 -9.07 6.61 -6.72
N LYS A 307 -8.59 5.81 -5.76
CA LYS A 307 -9.21 4.54 -5.33
C LYS A 307 -9.48 3.57 -6.49
N LYS A 308 -8.58 3.55 -7.48
CA LYS A 308 -8.64 2.70 -8.68
C LYS A 308 -7.61 1.57 -8.58
N PRO A 309 -7.98 0.37 -8.10
CA PRO A 309 -7.08 -0.77 -8.08
C PRO A 309 -6.75 -1.28 -9.49
N TYR A 310 -5.63 -1.97 -9.61
CA TYR A 310 -5.32 -2.77 -10.80
C TYR A 310 -6.09 -4.11 -10.81
N PRO A 311 -6.38 -4.67 -11.99
CA PRO A 311 -6.27 -4.01 -13.31
C PRO A 311 -7.25 -2.83 -13.40
N LEU A 312 -6.85 -1.75 -14.09
CA LEU A 312 -7.73 -0.58 -14.27
C LEU A 312 -8.92 -1.01 -15.13
N SER A 313 -10.10 -1.08 -14.54
CA SER A 313 -11.31 -1.50 -15.24
C SER A 313 -11.69 -0.49 -16.32
N SER A 314 -11.92 -0.98 -17.55
CA SER A 314 -12.52 -0.22 -18.65
C SER A 314 -14.05 -0.18 -18.53
N GLU A 315 -14.58 0.10 -17.35
CA GLU A 315 -16.03 0.31 -17.19
C GLU A 315 -16.36 1.74 -17.66
N PRO A 316 -17.20 1.93 -18.70
CA PRO A 316 -17.74 3.24 -18.97
C PRO A 316 -18.61 3.63 -17.77
N GLU A 317 -18.20 4.68 -17.07
CA GLU A 317 -18.94 5.28 -15.98
C GLU A 317 -20.40 5.44 -16.40
N ALA A 318 -21.29 4.61 -15.82
CA ALA A 318 -22.71 4.72 -16.06
C ALA A 318 -23.14 6.10 -15.57
N GLN A 319 -23.26 7.04 -16.51
CA GLN A 319 -23.92 8.30 -16.24
C GLN A 319 -25.30 7.94 -15.70
N ASN A 320 -25.51 8.21 -14.41
CA ASN A 320 -26.84 8.24 -13.81
C ASN A 320 -27.62 9.33 -14.53
N GLY A 321 -28.16 8.98 -15.70
CA GLY A 321 -29.20 9.73 -16.35
C GLY A 321 -30.43 9.64 -15.45
N GLU A 322 -30.80 10.77 -14.85
CA GLU A 322 -32.14 10.98 -14.35
C GLU A 322 -33.13 10.48 -15.40
N VAL A 323 -33.85 9.40 -15.07
CA VAL A 323 -35.03 9.01 -15.82
C VAL A 323 -36.09 10.06 -15.51
N PRO A 324 -36.59 10.83 -16.49
CA PRO A 324 -37.72 11.72 -16.25
C PRO A 324 -38.92 10.85 -15.89
N SER A 325 -39.49 11.09 -14.71
CA SER A 325 -40.77 10.51 -14.33
C SER A 325 -41.83 11.01 -15.31
N ASP A 326 -42.33 10.12 -16.17
CA ASP A 326 -43.57 10.37 -16.88
C ASP A 326 -44.65 9.41 -16.39
N SER A 327 -45.75 10.04 -16.01
CA SER A 327 -46.93 9.46 -15.40
C SER A 327 -48.00 9.27 -16.47
N SER A 328 -48.47 8.04 -16.68
CA SER A 328 -49.84 7.80 -17.18
C SER A 328 -50.27 6.33 -17.02
N ASP A 329 -51.00 6.10 -15.93
CA ASP A 329 -52.32 5.48 -15.82
C ASP A 329 -52.81 4.36 -16.79
N SER A 330 -53.17 3.25 -16.14
CA SER A 330 -54.41 2.45 -16.27
C SER A 330 -54.59 1.26 -17.23
N SER A 331 -55.09 0.18 -16.60
CA SER A 331 -56.03 -0.86 -17.09
C SER A 331 -55.40 -2.05 -17.85
N ASP A 332 -55.74 -3.32 -17.64
CA ASP A 332 -56.77 -4.00 -16.85
C ASP A 332 -56.44 -5.52 -16.74
N SER A 333 -56.96 -6.17 -15.68
CA SER A 333 -57.40 -7.58 -15.49
C SER A 333 -56.68 -8.76 -16.21
N SER A 334 -56.52 -9.97 -15.67
CA SER A 334 -56.94 -10.66 -14.44
C SER A 334 -56.31 -12.08 -14.46
N GLN A 335 -55.88 -12.60 -13.30
CA GLN A 335 -56.44 -13.79 -12.64
C GLN A 335 -55.45 -14.38 -11.63
N ALA A 336 -55.95 -14.48 -10.41
CA ALA A 336 -55.32 -15.05 -9.24
C ALA A 336 -55.64 -16.55 -9.10
N THR A 337 -54.77 -17.28 -8.38
CA THR A 337 -55.11 -18.41 -7.48
C THR A 337 -53.88 -18.57 -6.54
N THR A 338 -53.88 -17.94 -5.35
CA THR A 338 -54.06 -18.53 -4.00
C THR A 338 -53.06 -19.67 -3.70
N THR A 339 -52.31 -19.79 -2.60
CA THR A 339 -52.34 -19.40 -1.16
C THR A 339 -51.05 -20.05 -0.58
N ALA A 340 -50.39 -19.70 0.54
CA ALA A 340 -50.80 -19.16 1.81
C ALA A 340 -49.58 -18.61 2.59
N ASP A 341 -49.85 -17.59 3.39
CA ASP A 341 -49.40 -17.32 4.77
C ASP A 341 -47.92 -17.31 5.19
N ALA A 342 -47.53 -16.10 5.61
CA ALA A 342 -46.42 -15.76 6.49
C ALA A 342 -46.73 -16.15 7.98
N PRO A 343 -45.78 -15.99 8.92
CA PRO A 343 -45.54 -14.65 9.44
C PRO A 343 -44.05 -14.29 9.63
N ALA A 344 -43.82 -12.99 9.71
CA ALA A 344 -42.60 -12.35 10.14
C ALA A 344 -42.50 -12.32 11.68
N ASP A 345 -41.32 -12.54 12.23
CA ASP A 345 -40.75 -11.88 13.42
C ASP A 345 -39.21 -12.02 13.36
N SER A 346 -38.45 -10.93 13.54
CA SER A 346 -37.87 -10.39 14.79
C SER A 346 -36.42 -10.85 15.01
N SER A 347 -35.48 -9.91 14.86
CA SER A 347 -34.66 -9.33 15.95
C SER A 347 -33.39 -10.12 16.26
N TRP A 348 -32.25 -9.61 15.79
CA TRP A 348 -30.92 -9.91 16.33
C TRP A 348 -30.26 -8.60 16.77
N ASP A 349 -30.89 -7.95 17.75
CA ASP A 349 -30.20 -7.11 18.72
C ASP A 349 -29.99 -7.93 20.00
N SER A 350 -28.88 -7.65 20.69
CA SER A 350 -28.44 -8.19 21.98
C SER A 350 -27.55 -9.44 21.97
N PHE A 351 -26.23 -9.22 21.89
CA PHE A 351 -25.35 -9.66 22.96
C PHE A 351 -24.54 -8.47 23.46
N ALA A 352 -24.80 -8.15 24.73
CA ALA A 352 -24.19 -7.09 25.49
C ALA A 352 -22.72 -7.41 25.82
N GLU A 353 -21.95 -6.33 25.85
CA GLU A 353 -20.99 -5.97 26.89
C GLU A 353 -20.82 -7.00 28.03
N ASP A 354 -19.62 -7.57 28.12
CA ASP A 354 -18.92 -7.84 29.38
C ASP A 354 -17.51 -8.37 29.08
N ALA A 355 -16.53 -7.46 28.97
CA ALA A 355 -15.11 -7.73 29.28
C ALA A 355 -14.31 -6.41 29.25
N LEU A 356 -14.43 -5.64 30.33
CA LEU A 356 -13.40 -4.68 30.74
C LEU A 356 -12.12 -5.46 31.08
N PHE A 357 -11.12 -5.44 30.20
CA PHE A 357 -9.75 -5.78 30.57
C PHE A 357 -8.91 -4.50 30.62
N THR A 358 -8.71 -4.02 31.85
CA THR A 358 -7.73 -2.98 32.19
C THR A 358 -6.32 -3.56 32.10
N PHE A 359 -5.43 -2.93 31.33
CA PHE A 359 -4.01 -3.23 31.35
C PHE A 359 -3.31 -2.46 32.49
N PRO A 360 -2.38 -3.09 33.25
CA PRO A 360 -1.58 -2.38 34.24
C PRO A 360 -0.52 -1.50 33.58
N ALA A 361 -0.27 -0.32 34.15
CA ALA A 361 0.78 0.60 33.73
C ALA A 361 2.17 0.03 34.05
N GLU A 362 3.11 0.12 33.09
CA GLU A 362 4.52 -0.21 33.32
C GLU A 362 5.27 0.92 34.03
N PRO A 363 6.22 0.60 34.95
CA PRO A 363 7.04 1.57 35.65
C PRO A 363 8.23 2.08 34.80
N PRO A 364 8.80 3.26 35.11
CA PRO A 364 9.86 3.88 34.32
C PRO A 364 11.21 3.17 34.53
N GLY A 365 11.84 2.72 33.45
CA GLY A 365 13.16 2.08 33.44
C GLY A 365 14.30 3.08 33.17
N GLU A 366 15.32 3.00 34.01
CA GLU A 366 16.50 3.87 34.13
C GLU A 366 17.39 3.99 32.90
N GLU A 367 17.92 5.21 32.74
CA GLU A 367 18.99 5.63 31.84
C GLU A 367 20.35 5.10 32.35
N VAL A 368 21.10 4.38 31.52
CA VAL A 368 22.49 3.99 31.81
C VAL A 368 23.40 4.46 30.68
N ALA A 369 24.36 5.31 31.03
CA ALA A 369 25.33 5.97 30.14
C ALA A 369 26.40 5.01 29.57
N PRO A 370 27.04 5.33 28.42
CA PRO A 370 28.02 4.45 27.78
C PRO A 370 29.41 4.54 28.41
N GLU A 371 30.06 3.38 28.58
CA GLU A 371 31.45 3.25 29.03
C GLU A 371 32.42 3.28 27.83
N VAL A 372 33.47 4.09 27.96
CA VAL A 372 34.53 4.34 26.99
C VAL A 372 35.62 3.27 27.14
N VAL A 373 36.05 2.64 26.04
CA VAL A 373 37.32 1.90 26.00
C VAL A 373 38.12 2.27 24.75
N ALA A 374 39.35 2.69 25.00
CA ALA A 374 40.31 3.25 24.06
C ALA A 374 41.14 2.19 23.31
N ASP A 375 41.56 2.59 22.10
CA ASP A 375 42.75 2.28 21.31
C ASP A 375 43.54 0.98 21.55
N ARG A 376 43.80 0.28 20.43
CA ARG A 376 45.11 -0.30 20.09
C ARG A 376 45.20 -0.68 18.60
N GLU A 377 45.98 0.08 17.84
CA GLU A 377 46.64 -0.36 16.60
C GLU A 377 47.72 -1.42 16.93
N PRO A 378 48.11 -2.29 15.95
CA PRO A 378 49.33 -1.98 15.18
C PRO A 378 49.39 -2.48 13.71
N LYS A 379 50.04 -1.63 12.90
CA LYS A 379 51.11 -1.88 11.90
C LYS A 379 50.81 -2.29 10.44
N ARG A 380 51.34 -1.40 9.57
CA ARG A 380 51.70 -1.49 8.15
C ARG A 380 52.76 -2.55 7.78
N SER A 381 52.66 -3.02 6.53
CA SER A 381 53.75 -3.23 5.55
C SER A 381 53.12 -3.16 4.13
N SER A 382 53.28 -2.08 3.35
CA SER A 382 54.33 -1.76 2.36
C SER A 382 54.61 -2.82 1.29
N ASP A 383 54.12 -2.60 0.06
CA ASP A 383 54.87 -2.46 -1.22
C ASP A 383 53.90 -2.65 -2.41
N SER A 384 53.59 -1.61 -3.21
CA SER A 384 54.18 -1.22 -4.52
C SER A 384 54.07 -2.34 -5.59
N SER A 385 53.60 -2.21 -6.83
CA SER A 385 53.44 -1.15 -7.84
C SER A 385 52.55 -1.76 -8.97
N GLY A 386 51.66 -1.04 -9.67
CA GLY A 386 51.96 -0.25 -10.87
C GLY A 386 50.88 -0.43 -11.97
N ALA A 387 50.52 0.69 -12.61
CA ALA A 387 49.99 0.89 -13.97
C ALA A 387 48.69 0.21 -14.47
N GLY A 388 47.60 1.01 -14.50
CA GLY A 388 46.81 1.39 -15.70
C GLY A 388 46.19 0.35 -16.63
N SER A 389 44.85 0.32 -16.72
CA SER A 389 44.09 0.74 -17.92
C SER A 389 42.58 0.57 -17.72
N SER A 390 41.83 1.61 -18.11
CA SER A 390 40.48 1.61 -18.70
C SER A 390 39.61 0.35 -18.61
N GLY A 391 38.43 0.52 -18.01
CA GLY A 391 37.29 -0.37 -18.16
C GLY A 391 36.34 -0.16 -16.98
N SER A 392 35.42 0.80 -17.07
CA SER A 392 34.27 0.84 -16.17
C SER A 392 33.38 -0.37 -16.51
N PRO A 393 33.08 -1.26 -15.56
CA PRO A 393 31.94 -2.15 -15.68
C PRO A 393 30.71 -1.39 -15.17
N ASP A 394 29.70 -1.30 -16.02
CA ASP A 394 28.35 -0.89 -15.66
C ASP A 394 27.83 -1.77 -14.52
N ASP A 395 27.62 -1.15 -13.35
CA ASP A 395 27.02 -1.77 -12.18
C ASP A 395 25.51 -1.47 -12.21
N SER A 396 24.83 -2.06 -13.20
CA SER A 396 23.37 -2.06 -13.33
C SER A 396 22.80 -3.37 -12.78
N GLY A 397 23.19 -3.73 -11.55
CA GLY A 397 22.72 -4.91 -10.84
C GLY A 397 21.55 -4.61 -9.91
N ASN A 398 20.38 -5.17 -10.24
CA ASN A 398 19.23 -5.47 -9.36
C ASN A 398 18.79 -4.39 -8.36
N LEU A 399 17.98 -3.44 -8.84
CA LEU A 399 16.99 -2.76 -8.01
C LEU A 399 15.66 -3.50 -8.17
N PHE A 400 15.35 -4.27 -7.13
CA PHE A 400 14.28 -5.25 -7.01
C PHE A 400 12.89 -4.66 -7.22
N ALA A 401 11.99 -5.46 -7.79
CA ALA A 401 10.56 -5.22 -7.77
C ALA A 401 10.10 -5.03 -6.30
N MET A 402 9.48 -3.88 -6.03
CA MET A 402 9.00 -3.39 -4.74
C MET A 402 10.08 -3.13 -3.68
N GLY A 403 10.15 -1.87 -3.23
CA GLY A 403 11.17 -1.41 -2.30
C GLY A 403 11.03 -1.97 -0.89
N ALA A 404 11.93 -2.91 -0.53
CA ALA A 404 12.29 -3.21 0.86
C ALA A 404 13.82 -3.20 1.02
N PRO A 405 14.38 -2.68 2.14
CA PRO A 405 15.83 -2.56 2.33
C PRO A 405 16.50 -3.93 2.58
N GLY A 406 17.64 -4.14 1.93
CA GLY A 406 18.35 -5.42 1.90
C GLY A 406 18.85 -5.95 3.25
N VAL A 407 18.66 -7.25 3.47
CA VAL A 407 19.34 -8.02 4.52
C VAL A 407 20.56 -8.69 3.90
N ASN A 408 21.75 -8.21 4.28
CA ASN A 408 23.04 -8.75 3.86
C ASN A 408 23.30 -10.10 4.56
N SER A 409 23.27 -11.20 3.80
CA SER A 409 23.62 -12.53 4.30
C SER A 409 25.14 -12.72 4.29
N GLY A 410 25.79 -12.36 5.38
CA GLY A 410 27.19 -12.70 5.69
C GLY A 410 27.26 -13.91 6.62
N ASN A 411 27.85 -14.99 6.12
CA ASN A 411 28.02 -16.26 6.83
C ASN A 411 28.99 -16.14 8.02
N GLY A 412 28.59 -16.68 9.19
CA GLY A 412 29.49 -17.24 10.20
C GLY A 412 29.86 -16.38 11.42
N ASN A 413 29.05 -16.43 12.48
CA ASN A 413 29.55 -16.79 13.81
C ASN A 413 28.41 -17.31 14.71
N THR A 414 28.50 -18.57 15.11
CA THR A 414 27.61 -19.23 16.06
C THR A 414 27.84 -18.71 17.48
N GLY A 415 26.79 -18.21 18.14
CA GLY A 415 26.83 -18.02 19.60
C GLY A 415 25.77 -17.10 20.18
N GLY A 416 24.70 -17.69 20.73
CA GLY A 416 24.02 -17.15 21.92
C GLY A 416 22.65 -16.51 21.73
N ASN A 417 21.67 -17.05 22.46
CA ASN A 417 20.37 -16.49 22.84
C ASN A 417 19.18 -16.67 21.89
N VAL A 418 18.85 -17.95 21.64
CA VAL A 418 17.45 -18.40 21.58
C VAL A 418 17.14 -18.97 22.97
N PRO A 419 16.39 -18.27 23.86
CA PRO A 419 14.99 -18.68 24.09
C PRO A 419 14.09 -17.59 24.74
N LEU A 420 13.05 -17.14 24.04
CA LEU A 420 11.83 -16.61 24.72
C LEU A 420 10.58 -16.82 23.88
N PHE A 421 10.72 -16.79 22.55
CA PHE A 421 9.59 -16.96 21.62
C PHE A 421 9.04 -18.40 21.57
N LEU A 422 9.90 -19.41 21.72
CA LEU A 422 9.47 -20.83 21.76
C LEU A 422 8.70 -21.20 23.04
N ILE A 423 8.85 -20.44 24.12
CA ILE A 423 8.14 -20.71 25.39
C ILE A 423 6.69 -20.22 25.31
N ILE A 424 6.44 -19.12 24.59
CA ILE A 424 5.09 -18.54 24.45
C ILE A 424 4.23 -19.39 23.51
N CYS A 425 4.77 -19.87 22.39
CA CYS A 425 4.04 -20.77 21.49
C CYS A 425 3.80 -22.16 22.10
N GLY A 426 4.74 -22.69 22.88
CA GLY A 426 4.59 -23.97 23.58
C GLY A 426 3.49 -23.95 24.66
N ALA A 427 3.34 -22.83 25.37
CA ALA A 427 2.30 -22.68 26.39
C ALA A 427 0.88 -22.64 25.76
N PHE A 428 0.70 -21.98 24.62
CA PHE A 428 -0.60 -21.93 23.92
C PHE A 428 -1.03 -23.29 23.38
N ILE A 429 -0.11 -24.09 22.84
CA ILE A 429 -0.41 -25.45 22.33
C ILE A 429 -0.80 -26.39 23.49
N THR A 430 -0.18 -26.24 24.67
CA THR A 430 -0.51 -27.07 25.84
C THR A 430 -1.86 -26.71 26.44
N VAL A 431 -2.24 -25.43 26.45
CA VAL A 431 -3.55 -24.97 26.94
C VAL A 431 -4.69 -25.39 26.01
N LEU A 432 -4.50 -25.30 24.69
CA LEU A 432 -5.51 -25.77 23.73
C LEU A 432 -5.70 -27.29 23.81
N GLY A 433 -4.59 -28.05 23.89
CA GLY A 433 -4.61 -29.51 24.02
C GLY A 433 -5.37 -30.00 25.26
N LEU A 434 -5.20 -29.35 26.41
CA LEU A 434 -5.89 -29.70 27.66
C LEU A 434 -7.39 -29.36 27.63
N ILE A 435 -7.81 -28.31 26.91
CA ILE A 435 -9.23 -27.95 26.74
C ILE A 435 -9.96 -28.99 25.87
N THR A 436 -9.35 -29.46 24.78
CA THR A 436 -9.93 -30.53 23.93
C THR A 436 -10.04 -31.87 24.67
N LEU A 437 -9.04 -32.25 25.48
CA LEU A 437 -9.08 -33.47 26.28
C LEU A 437 -10.10 -33.40 27.43
N GLY A 438 -10.30 -32.22 28.03
CA GLY A 438 -11.30 -31.97 29.06
C GLY A 438 -12.75 -32.06 28.54
N LEU A 439 -13.00 -31.58 27.33
CA LEU A 439 -14.32 -31.65 26.69
C LEU A 439 -14.66 -33.08 26.21
N SER A 440 -13.65 -33.84 25.75
CA SER A 440 -13.84 -35.25 25.36
C SER A 440 -14.17 -36.16 26.55
N LYS A 441 -13.56 -35.95 27.73
CA LYS A 441 -13.88 -36.74 28.94
C LYS A 441 -15.27 -36.43 29.51
N LYS A 442 -15.76 -35.20 29.38
CA LYS A 442 -17.12 -34.83 29.83
C LYS A 442 -18.23 -35.45 28.96
N ARG A 443 -17.98 -35.74 27.68
CA ARG A 443 -18.96 -36.41 26.80
C ARG A 443 -19.13 -37.91 27.07
N HIS A 444 -18.12 -38.60 27.59
CA HIS A 444 -18.22 -40.03 27.94
C HIS A 444 -18.73 -40.33 29.36
N SER A 445 -18.91 -39.31 30.21
CA SER A 445 -19.46 -39.47 31.57
C SER A 445 -20.99 -39.30 31.65
N ARG A 446 -21.69 -39.06 30.53
CA ARG A 446 -23.15 -38.84 30.48
C ARG A 446 -23.94 -39.94 29.76
N GLN A 447 -23.31 -41.08 29.47
CA GLN A 447 -24.00 -42.28 29.03
C GLN A 447 -23.56 -43.44 29.92
N TYR A 448 -24.21 -43.57 31.08
CA TYR A 448 -24.54 -44.82 31.80
C TYR A 448 -25.50 -44.49 32.93
#